data_AF-A0A940BAT3-F1
#
_entry.id   AF-A0A940BAT3-F1
#
_cell.length_a   1.000
_cell.length_b   1.000
_cell.length_c   1.000
_cell.angle_alpha   90.00
_cell.angle_beta   90.00
_cell.angle_gamma   90.00
#
_symmetry.space_group_name_H-M   'P 1'
#
loop_
_entity.id
_entity.type
_entity.pdbx_description
1 polymer ?
#
loop_
_entity_poly.entity_id
_entity_poly.type
_entity_poly.pdbx_seq_one_letter_code
_entity_poly.pdbx_strand_id
1 'polypeptide(L)'
;LNTKTPIIEVQTLVTKVNENGLDATRKVAMDAGADLHYFKTMQIENAEDFEIFKTTIDRYSRYDSQNRLKNPVGYCKRIIDSAVITIDMDVLPCCYDKDAQLKLGNLRDNSLREIIKSDNAKKIITAIEYERDKRPEICRNCGG
;
A
#
# COMPACT_ATOMS: atom_id res chain seq x y z
N LEU A 1 -19.21 2.39 16.48
CA LEU A 1 -18.21 2.99 17.39
C LEU A 1 -18.76 4.34 17.82
N ASN A 2 -18.97 4.55 19.13
CA ASN A 2 -19.61 5.74 19.69
C ASN A 2 -18.62 6.45 20.63
N THR A 3 -17.45 6.83 20.10
CA THR A 3 -16.35 7.42 20.89
C THR A 3 -16.42 8.95 20.84
N LYS A 4 -16.06 9.61 21.95
CA LYS A 4 -16.03 11.08 22.03
C LYS A 4 -14.75 11.69 21.48
N THR A 5 -13.73 10.86 21.24
CA THR A 5 -12.40 11.24 20.72
C THR A 5 -12.03 10.38 19.52
N PRO A 6 -11.10 10.84 18.66
CA PRO A 6 -10.54 10.03 17.59
C PRO A 6 -9.93 8.74 18.14
N ILE A 7 -10.00 7.67 17.35
CA ILE A 7 -9.25 6.44 17.60
C ILE A 7 -7.84 6.63 17.05
N ILE A 8 -6.84 6.44 17.91
CA ILE A 8 -5.42 6.50 17.55
C ILE A 8 -4.92 5.09 17.26
N GLU A 9 -4.56 4.85 16.00
CA GLU A 9 -3.94 3.60 15.56
C GLU A 9 -2.45 3.81 15.29
N VAL A 10 -1.60 2.99 15.91
CA VAL A 10 -0.17 2.94 15.60
C VAL A 10 0.13 1.71 14.76
N GLN A 11 0.81 1.90 13.63
CA GLN A 11 1.24 0.82 12.76
C GLN A 11 2.77 0.67 12.80
N THR A 12 3.25 -0.57 12.91
CA THR A 12 4.68 -0.90 12.89
C THR A 12 5.00 -1.79 11.70
N LEU A 13 5.93 -1.34 10.84
CA LEU A 13 6.53 -2.21 9.83
C LEU A 13 7.45 -3.21 10.52
N VAL A 14 7.21 -4.49 10.32
CA VAL A 14 8.06 -5.56 10.85
C VAL A 14 9.22 -5.79 9.89
N THR A 15 10.43 -5.71 10.43
CA THR A 15 11.69 -5.87 9.70
C THR A 15 12.65 -6.75 10.50
N LYS A 16 13.70 -7.24 9.85
CA LYS A 16 14.80 -7.96 10.52
C LYS A 16 15.42 -7.16 11.68
N VAL A 17 15.39 -5.82 11.60
CA VAL A 17 15.95 -4.93 12.62
C VAL A 17 15.12 -4.94 13.92
N ASN A 18 13.79 -5.07 13.83
CA ASN A 18 12.90 -4.95 14.99
C ASN A 18 12.15 -6.24 15.36
N GLU A 19 12.35 -7.33 14.62
CA GLU A 19 11.61 -8.58 14.81
C GLU A 19 11.78 -9.21 16.20
N ASN A 20 12.89 -8.95 16.89
CA ASN A 20 13.12 -9.41 18.25
C ASN A 20 12.45 -8.54 19.33
N GLY A 21 11.84 -7.41 18.94
CA GLY A 21 11.28 -6.40 19.84
C GLY A 21 9.80 -6.08 19.60
N LEU A 22 9.04 -7.00 18.98
CA LEU A 22 7.64 -6.73 18.61
C LEU A 22 6.76 -6.39 19.81
N ASP A 23 6.85 -7.18 20.90
CA ASP A 23 6.07 -6.94 22.11
C ASP A 23 6.41 -5.61 22.78
N ALA A 24 7.70 -5.24 22.81
CA ALA A 24 8.16 -3.96 23.32
C ALA A 24 7.62 -2.81 22.45
N THR A 25 7.62 -2.96 21.13
CA THR A 25 7.11 -1.93 20.20
C THR A 25 5.61 -1.71 20.39
N ARG A 26 4.85 -2.80 20.55
CA ARG A 26 3.43 -2.73 20.89
C ARG A 26 3.23 -2.05 22.24
N LYS A 27 3.99 -2.43 23.26
CA LYS A 27 3.91 -1.82 24.59
C LYS A 27 4.15 -0.31 24.53
N VAL A 28 5.17 0.14 23.82
CA VAL A 28 5.46 1.58 23.65
C VAL A 28 4.29 2.31 23.00
N ALA A 29 3.65 1.73 21.97
CA ALA A 29 2.49 2.33 21.34
C ALA A 29 1.30 2.46 22.31
N MET A 30 1.01 1.41 23.09
CA MET A 30 -0.08 1.43 24.07
C MET A 30 0.20 2.39 25.22
N ASP A 31 1.42 2.40 25.76
CA ASP A 31 1.83 3.30 26.85
C ASP A 31 1.79 4.78 26.41
N ALA A 32 2.00 5.06 25.12
CA ALA A 32 1.86 6.39 24.52
C ALA A 32 0.39 6.84 24.32
N GLY A 33 -0.58 5.98 24.64
CA GLY A 33 -2.01 6.29 24.54
C GLY A 33 -2.66 5.91 23.21
N ALA A 34 -2.07 5.01 22.42
CA ALA A 34 -2.76 4.46 21.25
C ALA A 34 -3.94 3.58 21.68
N ASP A 35 -5.04 3.65 20.94
CA ASP A 35 -6.19 2.75 21.11
C ASP A 35 -5.93 1.39 20.45
N LEU A 36 -5.22 1.39 19.33
CA LEU A 36 -4.93 0.21 18.50
C LEU A 36 -3.47 0.16 18.08
N HIS A 37 -2.95 -1.06 17.94
CA HIS A 37 -1.64 -1.31 17.35
C HIS A 37 -1.68 -2.45 16.34
N TYR A 38 -1.11 -2.22 15.15
CA TYR A 38 -1.03 -3.23 14.09
C TYR A 38 0.39 -3.39 13.55
N PHE A 39 0.78 -4.65 13.34
CA PHE A 39 1.97 -4.97 12.56
C PHE A 39 1.64 -5.01 11.06
N LYS A 40 2.53 -4.44 10.26
CA LYS A 40 2.44 -4.38 8.81
C LYS A 40 3.68 -5.01 8.18
N THR A 41 3.50 -5.58 6.98
CA THR A 41 4.61 -6.12 6.19
C THR A 41 5.31 -4.99 5.45
N MET A 42 6.65 -5.03 5.40
CA MET A 42 7.44 -4.04 4.68
C MET A 42 7.56 -4.39 3.19
N GLN A 43 7.40 -3.37 2.34
CA GLN A 43 7.84 -3.41 0.95
C GLN A 43 9.35 -3.19 0.91
N ILE A 44 10.06 -4.02 0.16
CA ILE A 44 11.48 -3.85 -0.13
C ILE A 44 11.60 -3.56 -1.63
N GLU A 45 12.26 -2.45 -1.95
CA GLU A 45 12.33 -1.92 -3.33
C GLU A 45 13.60 -2.41 -4.03
N ASN A 46 14.72 -2.47 -3.32
CA ASN A 46 16.03 -2.79 -3.90
C ASN A 46 16.58 -4.12 -3.37
N ALA A 47 17.37 -4.81 -4.20
CA ALA A 47 17.94 -6.12 -3.86
C ALA A 47 18.85 -6.07 -2.62
N GLU A 48 19.60 -4.98 -2.45
CA GLU A 48 20.54 -4.75 -1.35
C GLU A 48 19.84 -4.67 0.02
N ASP A 49 18.62 -4.16 0.04
CA ASP A 49 17.83 -3.94 1.25
C ASP A 49 17.23 -5.22 1.84
N PHE A 50 17.19 -6.31 1.06
CA PHE A 50 16.66 -7.59 1.53
C PHE A 50 17.44 -8.13 2.71
N GLU A 51 18.77 -8.03 2.70
CA GLU A 51 19.62 -8.54 3.79
C GLU A 51 19.44 -7.76 5.10
N ILE A 52 19.03 -6.50 4.99
CA ILE A 52 18.86 -5.57 6.12
C ILE A 52 17.45 -5.65 6.68
N PHE A 53 16.41 -5.68 5.83
CA PHE A 53 15.03 -5.47 6.26
C PHE A 53 14.15 -6.71 6.21
N LYS A 54 14.46 -7.74 5.41
CA LYS A 54 13.61 -8.93 5.30
C LYS A 54 13.55 -9.68 6.63
N THR A 55 12.39 -9.62 7.28
CA THR A 55 12.14 -10.34 8.52
C THR A 55 12.21 -11.85 8.33
N THR A 56 12.72 -12.55 9.34
CA THR A 56 12.71 -14.01 9.45
C THR A 56 11.34 -14.55 9.87
N ILE A 57 10.44 -13.68 10.36
CA ILE A 57 9.09 -14.07 10.80
C ILE A 57 8.16 -14.20 9.58
N ASP A 58 7.86 -15.44 9.20
CA ASP A 58 7.16 -15.77 7.95
C ASP A 58 5.83 -15.01 7.75
N ARG A 59 5.01 -14.92 8.82
CA ARG A 59 3.71 -14.22 8.81
C ARG A 59 3.79 -12.73 8.53
N TYR A 60 4.97 -12.12 8.71
CA TYR A 60 5.21 -10.69 8.46
C TYR A 60 6.13 -10.45 7.27
N SER A 61 6.68 -11.51 6.67
CA SER A 61 7.45 -11.39 5.43
C SER A 61 6.52 -11.37 4.22
N ARG A 62 6.65 -10.31 3.42
CA ARG A 62 6.00 -10.17 2.11
C ARG A 62 6.63 -11.09 1.04
N TYR A 63 7.86 -11.56 1.26
CA TYR A 63 8.69 -12.23 0.26
C TYR A 63 9.08 -13.65 0.66
N ASP A 64 9.17 -14.55 -0.32
CA ASP A 64 9.66 -15.92 -0.15
C ASP A 64 11.19 -15.98 0.03
N SER A 65 11.75 -17.18 0.18
CA SER A 65 13.20 -17.38 0.34
C SER A 65 14.04 -16.84 -0.83
N GLN A 66 13.46 -16.73 -2.03
CA GLN A 66 14.09 -16.24 -3.26
C GLN A 66 13.78 -14.75 -3.50
N ASN A 67 13.30 -14.03 -2.48
CA ASN A 67 12.94 -12.62 -2.54
C ASN A 67 11.81 -12.30 -3.54
N ARG A 68 10.95 -13.27 -3.84
CA ARG A 68 9.76 -13.09 -4.69
C ARG A 68 8.55 -12.82 -3.82
N LEU A 69 7.64 -11.97 -4.30
CA LEU A 69 6.38 -11.67 -3.62
C LEU A 69 5.54 -12.95 -3.40
N LYS A 70 5.15 -13.25 -2.15
CA LYS A 70 4.41 -14.48 -1.82
C LYS A 70 2.99 -14.54 -2.39
N ASN A 71 2.30 -13.40 -2.35
CA ASN A 71 0.89 -13.30 -2.74
C ASN A 71 0.71 -12.22 -3.81
N PRO A 72 1.08 -12.51 -5.07
CA PRO A 72 0.85 -11.57 -6.16
C PRO A 72 -0.66 -11.37 -6.35
N VAL A 73 -1.07 -10.10 -6.44
CA VAL A 73 -2.48 -9.72 -6.57
C VAL A 73 -3.02 -10.28 -7.89
N GLY A 74 -4.07 -11.11 -7.83
CA GLY A 74 -4.80 -11.57 -9.02
C GLY A 74 -5.81 -10.55 -9.53
N TYR A 75 -6.51 -9.89 -8.61
CA TYR A 75 -7.58 -8.91 -8.80
C TYR A 75 -7.38 -7.79 -7.78
N CYS A 76 -7.40 -6.51 -8.17
CA CYS A 76 -7.04 -5.42 -7.28
C CYS A 76 -8.29 -4.71 -6.76
N LYS A 77 -8.72 -5.05 -5.54
CA LYS A 77 -9.91 -4.42 -4.96
C LYS A 77 -9.76 -2.89 -4.78
N ARG A 78 -8.53 -2.44 -4.50
CA ARG A 78 -8.23 -1.02 -4.22
C ARG A 78 -8.62 -0.06 -5.33
N ILE A 79 -8.50 -0.46 -6.58
CA ILE A 79 -8.81 0.44 -7.69
C ILE A 79 -10.32 0.62 -7.92
N ILE A 80 -11.16 -0.17 -7.24
CA ILE A 80 -12.63 -0.09 -7.31
C ILE A 80 -13.18 0.65 -6.10
N ASP A 81 -12.63 0.42 -4.91
CA ASP A 81 -13.16 0.95 -3.65
C ASP A 81 -12.43 2.19 -3.14
N SER A 82 -11.34 2.63 -3.79
CA SER A 82 -10.56 3.78 -3.36
C SER A 82 -10.07 4.65 -4.51
N ALA A 83 -9.84 5.93 -4.19
CA ALA A 83 -9.13 6.87 -5.03
C ALA A 83 -8.20 7.69 -4.13
N VAL A 84 -7.07 8.12 -4.68
CA VAL A 84 -6.10 8.98 -3.99
C VAL A 84 -6.08 10.31 -4.70
N ILE A 85 -6.08 11.39 -3.91
CA ILE A 85 -5.93 12.75 -4.42
C ILE A 85 -4.61 13.28 -3.86
N THR A 86 -3.68 13.61 -4.75
CA THR A 86 -2.39 14.18 -4.36
C THR A 86 -2.54 15.67 -4.00
N ILE A 87 -1.51 16.26 -3.40
CA ILE A 87 -1.46 17.71 -3.14
C ILE A 87 -1.55 18.55 -4.42
N ASP A 88 -1.13 17.98 -5.54
CA ASP A 88 -1.20 18.61 -6.86
C ASP A 88 -2.56 18.43 -7.54
N MET A 89 -3.54 17.88 -6.81
CA MET A 89 -4.90 17.60 -7.26
C MET A 89 -4.97 16.48 -8.31
N ASP A 90 -3.91 15.69 -8.48
CA ASP A 90 -3.94 14.49 -9.34
C ASP A 90 -4.76 13.40 -8.66
N VAL A 91 -5.61 12.74 -9.44
CA VAL A 91 -6.39 11.59 -9.00
C VAL A 91 -5.67 10.32 -9.43
N LEU A 92 -5.34 9.46 -8.47
CA LEU A 92 -4.68 8.17 -8.68
C LEU A 92 -5.59 7.02 -8.24
N PRO A 93 -5.45 5.82 -8.83
CA PRO A 93 -6.26 4.66 -8.47
C PRO A 93 -5.77 3.95 -7.20
N CYS A 94 -4.55 4.24 -6.71
CA CYS A 94 -3.97 3.54 -5.56
C CYS A 94 -2.88 4.36 -4.87
N CYS A 95 -2.81 4.33 -3.54
CA CYS A 95 -1.73 5.02 -2.79
C CYS A 95 -0.37 4.31 -2.87
N TYR A 96 -0.33 3.13 -3.49
CA TYR A 96 0.92 2.44 -3.78
C TYR A 96 1.72 3.12 -4.89
N ASP A 97 1.07 3.95 -5.70
CA ASP A 97 1.68 4.79 -6.74
C ASP A 97 2.29 6.06 -6.12
N LYS A 98 3.44 5.89 -5.45
CA LYS A 98 4.11 6.97 -4.70
C LYS A 98 4.56 8.14 -5.59
N ASP A 99 4.87 7.85 -6.85
CA ASP A 99 5.38 8.82 -7.82
C ASP A 99 4.30 9.34 -8.79
N ALA A 100 3.02 9.00 -8.54
CA ALA A 100 1.88 9.43 -9.34
C ALA A 100 2.03 9.10 -10.84
N GLN A 101 2.49 7.90 -11.17
CA GLN A 101 2.64 7.42 -12.55
C GLN A 101 1.31 7.09 -13.23
N LEU A 102 0.28 6.74 -12.45
CA LEU A 102 -1.03 6.29 -12.92
C LEU A 102 -2.10 7.37 -12.74
N LYS A 103 -1.83 8.58 -13.21
CA LYS A 103 -2.79 9.69 -13.15
C LYS A 103 -4.04 9.38 -13.97
N LEU A 104 -5.18 9.34 -13.30
CA LEU A 104 -6.49 9.23 -13.95
C LEU A 104 -6.90 10.58 -14.57
N GLY A 105 -6.54 11.69 -13.91
CA GLY A 105 -6.79 13.07 -14.31
C GLY A 105 -6.44 14.04 -13.18
N ASN A 106 -6.73 15.33 -13.35
CA ASN A 106 -6.47 16.37 -12.36
C ASN A 106 -7.74 17.17 -12.03
N LEU A 107 -8.01 17.38 -10.74
CA LEU A 107 -9.23 18.06 -10.26
C LEU A 107 -9.23 19.58 -10.50
N ARG A 108 -8.12 20.17 -10.96
CA ARG A 108 -8.08 21.56 -11.43
C ARG A 108 -8.80 21.74 -12.76
N ASP A 109 -8.79 20.70 -13.59
CA ASP A 109 -9.27 20.76 -14.97
C ASP A 109 -10.65 20.10 -15.13
N ASN A 110 -10.94 19.07 -14.34
CA ASN A 110 -12.14 18.23 -14.49
C ASN A 110 -12.73 17.86 -13.14
N SER A 111 -14.04 17.62 -13.07
CA SER A 111 -14.66 17.04 -11.89
C SER A 111 -14.23 15.59 -11.69
N LEU A 112 -14.27 15.10 -10.44
CA LEU A 112 -13.95 13.70 -10.13
C LEU A 112 -14.78 12.70 -10.97
N ARG A 113 -16.04 13.04 -11.24
CA ARG A 113 -16.94 12.21 -12.06
C ARG A 113 -16.50 12.12 -13.52
N GLU A 114 -16.02 13.22 -14.08
CA GLU A 114 -15.47 13.25 -15.44
C GLU A 114 -14.17 12.46 -15.52
N ILE A 115 -13.30 12.63 -14.53
CA ILE A 115 -12.02 11.91 -14.43
C ILE A 115 -12.27 10.39 -14.38
N ILE A 116 -13.11 9.91 -13.46
CA ILE A 116 -13.39 8.46 -13.30
C ILE A 116 -14.03 7.86 -14.56
N LYS A 117 -14.83 8.63 -15.30
CA LYS A 117 -15.49 8.17 -16.54
C LYS A 117 -14.66 8.37 -17.80
N SER A 118 -13.51 9.01 -17.70
CA SER A 118 -12.62 9.27 -18.83
C SER A 118 -12.07 7.98 -19.44
N ASP A 119 -11.69 8.03 -20.72
CA ASP A 119 -11.08 6.88 -21.38
C ASP A 119 -9.69 6.57 -20.82
N ASN A 120 -8.98 7.58 -20.32
CA ASN A 120 -7.72 7.40 -19.61
C ASN A 120 -7.91 6.55 -18.34
N ALA A 121 -8.91 6.89 -17.51
CA ALA A 121 -9.22 6.11 -16.31
C ALA A 121 -9.64 4.68 -16.65
N LYS A 122 -10.53 4.49 -17.65
CA LYS A 122 -10.92 3.15 -18.11
C LYS A 122 -9.71 2.33 -18.57
N LYS A 123 -8.79 2.95 -19.32
CA LYS A 123 -7.58 2.28 -19.83
C LYS A 123 -6.67 1.81 -18.69
N ILE A 124 -6.39 2.68 -17.72
CA ILE A 124 -5.56 2.35 -16.55
C ILE A 124 -6.20 1.24 -15.72
N ILE A 125 -7.48 1.38 -15.39
CA ILE A 125 -8.23 0.38 -14.60
C ILE A 125 -8.27 -0.97 -15.33
N THR A 126 -8.52 -0.97 -16.64
CA THR A 126 -8.53 -2.20 -17.45
C THR A 126 -7.17 -2.89 -17.45
N ALA A 127 -6.08 -2.12 -17.59
CA ALA A 127 -4.73 -2.66 -17.56
C ALA A 127 -4.38 -3.31 -16.21
N ILE A 128 -4.84 -2.72 -15.10
CA ILE A 128 -4.62 -3.26 -13.75
C ILE A 128 -5.46 -4.53 -13.53
N GLU A 129 -6.73 -4.51 -13.88
CA GLU A 129 -7.66 -5.62 -13.58
C GLU A 129 -7.45 -6.84 -14.47
N TYR A 130 -7.39 -6.62 -15.78
CA TYR A 130 -7.60 -7.70 -16.75
C TYR A 130 -6.33 -8.08 -17.52
N GLU A 131 -5.35 -7.17 -17.61
CA GLU A 131 -4.19 -7.36 -18.48
C GLU A 131 -2.91 -7.63 -17.67
N ARG A 132 -2.76 -8.84 -17.12
CA ARG A 132 -1.62 -9.21 -16.25
C ARG A 132 -0.25 -8.80 -16.80
N ASP A 133 -0.01 -9.02 -18.09
CA ASP A 133 1.28 -8.72 -18.73
C ASP A 133 1.52 -7.21 -18.94
N LYS A 134 0.44 -6.43 -19.00
CA LYS A 134 0.46 -4.97 -19.18
C LYS A 134 0.28 -4.21 -17.87
N ARG A 135 0.25 -4.93 -16.75
CA ARG A 135 0.16 -4.28 -15.44
C ARG A 135 1.33 -3.32 -15.23
N PRO A 136 1.05 -2.13 -14.70
CA PRO A 136 2.08 -1.20 -14.27
C PRO A 136 3.12 -1.87 -13.37
N GLU A 137 4.36 -1.44 -13.45
CA GLU A 137 5.46 -2.00 -12.67
C GLU A 137 5.18 -1.97 -11.17
N ILE A 138 4.56 -0.89 -10.69
CA ILE A 138 4.16 -0.74 -9.28
C ILE A 138 3.24 -1.88 -8.81
N CYS A 139 2.44 -2.49 -9.69
CA CYS A 139 1.55 -3.59 -9.34
C CYS A 139 2.32 -4.91 -9.12
N ARG A 140 3.53 -5.06 -9.68
CA ARG A 140 4.30 -6.32 -9.67
C ARG A 140 4.90 -6.62 -8.29
N ASN A 141 5.11 -5.60 -7.46
CA ASN A 141 5.59 -5.74 -6.08
C ASN A 141 4.48 -5.45 -5.04
N CYS A 142 3.24 -5.27 -5.49
CA CYS A 142 2.10 -5.00 -4.61
C CYS A 142 1.49 -6.29 -4.07
N GLY A 143 1.30 -6.39 -2.75
CA GLY A 143 0.76 -7.58 -2.06
C GLY A 143 -0.74 -7.53 -1.75
N GLY A 144 -1.48 -6.54 -2.25
CA GLY A 144 -2.92 -6.36 -1.99
C GLY A 144 -3.50 -5.13 -2.68
#